data_AF-A0A3L7UPZ0-F1
#
_entry.id   AF-A0A3L7UPZ0-F1
#
_cell.length_a   1.000
_cell.length_b   1.000
_cell.length_c   1.000
_cell.angle_alpha   90.00
_cell.angle_beta   90.00
_cell.angle_gamma   90.00
#
_symmetry.space_group_name_H-M   'P 1'
#
loop_
_entity.id
_entity.type
_entity.pdbx_description
1 polymer ?
#
loop_
_entity_poly.entity_id
_entity_poly.type
_entity_poly.pdbx_seq_one_letter_code
_entity_poly.pdbx_strand_id
1 'polypeptide(L)'
;MRKFGSLVVVVAAWCGLGLPGESVTADEPQPCVAAGKKVKASVSGTGKSKSKAESEAAQAARDVAGSINYRTIRKNTTGSGESWTCSMTIEYTEK
;
A
#
# COMPACT_ATOMS: atom_id res chain seq x y z
N MET A 1 14.70 7.55 -22.17
CA MET A 1 13.25 7.82 -22.22
C MET A 1 12.55 6.98 -21.16
N ARG A 2 12.18 7.56 -20.01
CA ARG A 2 11.50 6.83 -18.92
C ARG A 2 10.00 7.18 -19.00
N LYS A 3 9.18 6.22 -19.44
CA LYS A 3 7.70 6.35 -19.45
C LYS A 3 7.20 6.08 -18.02
N PHE A 4 6.72 7.13 -17.35
CA PHE A 4 5.99 7.00 -16.09
C PHE A 4 4.59 6.48 -16.41
N GLY A 5 4.31 5.24 -16.02
CA GLY A 5 2.96 4.69 -15.99
C GLY A 5 2.14 5.42 -14.93
N SER A 6 0.96 5.89 -15.31
CA SER A 6 0.04 6.63 -14.45
C SER A 6 -0.43 5.75 -13.27
N LEU A 7 -0.15 6.18 -12.04
CA LEU A 7 -0.61 5.54 -10.80
C LEU A 7 -1.93 6.22 -10.39
N VAL A 8 -3.04 5.47 -10.41
CA VAL A 8 -4.33 5.94 -9.88
C VAL A 8 -4.49 5.38 -8.48
N VAL A 9 -4.40 6.25 -7.46
CA VAL A 9 -4.67 5.90 -6.05
C VAL A 9 -6.08 6.38 -5.72
N VAL A 10 -7.01 5.46 -5.49
CA VAL A 10 -8.35 5.78 -5.01
C VAL A 10 -8.36 5.60 -3.48
N VAL A 11 -8.35 6.70 -2.74
CA VAL A 11 -8.47 6.70 -1.27
C VAL A 11 -9.94 6.94 -0.91
N ALA A 12 -10.63 5.91 -0.43
CA ALA A 12 -11.94 6.07 0.18
C ALA A 12 -11.77 6.36 1.68
N ALA A 13 -11.87 7.64 2.06
CA ALA A 13 -11.86 8.06 3.46
C ALA A 13 -13.28 7.93 4.03
N TRP A 14 -13.48 6.96 4.93
CA TRP A 14 -14.73 6.88 5.71
C TRP A 14 -14.63 7.89 6.86
N CYS A 15 -15.28 9.05 6.69
CA CYS A 15 -15.40 10.07 7.73
C CYS A 15 -16.61 9.71 8.60
N GLY A 16 -16.37 9.16 9.79
CA GLY A 16 -17.41 8.98 10.80
C GLY A 16 -17.74 10.33 11.44
N LEU A 17 -18.92 10.87 11.14
CA LEU A 17 -19.51 12.02 11.82
C LEU A 17 -19.80 11.68 13.29
N GLY A 18 -19.41 12.60 14.19
CA GLY A 18 -19.90 12.67 15.57
C GLY A 18 -19.52 14.01 16.22
N LEU A 19 -20.43 14.98 16.18
CA LEU A 19 -20.45 16.21 17.01
C LEU A 19 -21.43 15.98 18.18
N PRO A 20 -21.63 16.93 19.13
CA PRO A 20 -20.68 17.64 20.01
C PRO A 20 -21.13 17.59 21.50
N GLY A 21 -20.19 17.80 22.44
CA GLY A 21 -20.52 18.18 23.83
C GLY A 21 -19.99 17.20 24.89
N GLU A 22 -19.02 17.65 25.68
CA GLU A 22 -19.12 17.82 27.15
C GLU A 22 -17.71 18.16 27.69
N SER A 23 -17.61 19.27 28.41
CA SER A 23 -16.38 19.79 28.99
C SER A 23 -16.04 19.10 30.31
N VAL A 24 -14.90 18.41 30.38
CA VAL A 24 -14.25 17.97 31.62
C VAL A 24 -12.74 18.25 31.54
N THR A 25 -12.27 18.97 32.56
CA THR A 25 -10.90 19.42 32.82
C THR A 25 -9.91 18.28 33.06
N ALA A 26 -8.68 18.50 32.57
CA ALA A 26 -7.39 18.08 33.12
C ALA A 26 -7.14 16.59 33.38
N ASP A 27 -6.38 15.97 32.47
CA ASP A 27 -5.12 15.26 32.70
C ASP A 27 -4.68 14.78 31.31
N GLU A 28 -3.56 15.26 30.75
CA GLU A 28 -3.08 14.82 29.44
C GLU A 28 -2.58 13.36 29.55
N PRO A 29 -3.27 12.34 29.00
CA PRO A 29 -2.74 10.99 29.01
C PRO A 29 -2.37 10.66 27.57
N GLN A 30 -1.09 10.90 27.31
CA GLN A 30 -0.29 10.28 26.25
C GLN A 30 -0.52 10.84 24.84
N PRO A 31 0.56 11.11 24.06
CA PRO A 31 0.40 11.29 22.64
C PRO A 31 -0.30 10.03 22.14
N CYS A 32 -1.47 10.18 21.53
CA CYS A 32 -2.10 9.13 20.76
C CYS A 32 -0.99 8.58 19.86
N VAL A 33 -0.38 7.45 20.23
CA VAL A 33 0.58 6.77 19.38
C VAL A 33 -0.25 6.50 18.16
N ALA A 34 -0.02 7.28 17.11
CA ALA A 34 -0.83 7.22 15.90
C ALA A 34 -0.75 5.77 15.48
N ALA A 35 -1.79 5.00 15.77
CA ALA A 35 -1.86 3.61 15.43
C ALA A 35 -1.90 3.66 13.92
N GLY A 36 -0.74 3.42 13.31
CA GLY A 36 -0.52 3.74 11.91
C GLY A 36 -1.66 3.16 11.08
N LYS A 37 -2.13 3.92 10.10
CA LYS A 37 -3.29 3.50 9.31
C LYS A 37 -2.87 2.26 8.52
N LYS A 38 -3.63 1.17 8.67
CA LYS A 38 -3.47 0.00 7.79
C LYS A 38 -4.01 0.37 6.42
N VAL A 39 -3.12 0.45 5.45
CA VAL A 39 -3.42 0.78 4.07
C VAL A 39 -3.23 -0.44 3.19
N LYS A 40 -4.10 -0.58 2.20
CA LYS A 40 -3.98 -1.59 1.14
C LYS A 40 -3.59 -0.90 -0.15
N ALA A 41 -2.56 -1.41 -0.81
CA ALA A 41 -2.16 -0.95 -2.14
C ALA A 41 -2.06 -2.12 -3.10
N SER A 42 -2.36 -1.84 -4.37
CA SER A 42 -2.11 -2.78 -5.45
C SER A 42 -0.91 -2.29 -6.26
N VAL A 43 0.08 -3.15 -6.42
CA VAL A 43 1.30 -2.89 -7.18
C VAL A 43 1.44 -3.93 -8.28
N SER A 44 2.14 -3.56 -9.34
CA SER A 44 2.40 -4.45 -10.45
C SER A 44 3.81 -4.27 -10.98
N GLY A 45 4.43 -5.37 -11.38
CA GLY A 45 5.72 -5.41 -12.06
C GLY A 45 5.61 -6.18 -13.36
N THR A 46 6.37 -5.76 -14.35
CA THR A 46 6.42 -6.42 -15.66
C THR A 46 7.85 -6.83 -16.00
N GLY A 47 8.03 -7.98 -16.64
CA GLY A 47 9.35 -8.46 -16.98
C GLY A 47 9.36 -9.43 -18.14
N LYS A 48 10.56 -9.62 -18.72
CA LYS A 48 10.80 -10.61 -19.79
C LYS A 48 10.67 -12.06 -19.34
N SER A 49 10.59 -12.28 -18.04
CA SER A 49 10.48 -13.59 -17.43
C SER A 49 9.70 -13.47 -16.12
N LYS A 50 9.08 -14.57 -15.69
CA LYS A 50 8.26 -14.63 -14.49
C LYS A 50 8.98 -14.02 -13.28
N SER A 51 10.20 -14.48 -13.01
CA SER A 51 11.01 -14.00 -11.89
C SER A 51 11.29 -12.50 -11.96
N LYS A 52 11.51 -11.96 -13.16
CA LYS A 52 11.75 -10.53 -13.35
C LYS A 52 10.51 -9.71 -13.04
N ALA A 53 9.33 -10.14 -13.51
CA ALA A 53 8.06 -9.48 -13.20
C ALA A 53 7.76 -9.52 -11.69
N GLU A 54 8.07 -10.63 -11.02
CA GLU A 54 7.90 -10.77 -9.57
C GLU A 54 8.85 -9.88 -8.76
N SER A 55 10.12 -9.78 -9.17
CA SER A 55 11.08 -8.86 -8.54
C SER A 55 10.67 -7.40 -8.69
N GLU A 56 10.20 -7.00 -9.88
CA GLU A 56 9.70 -5.64 -10.13
C GLU A 56 8.46 -5.33 -9.27
N ALA A 57 7.54 -6.29 -9.14
CA ALA A 57 6.34 -6.12 -8.30
C ALA A 57 6.69 -6.04 -6.80
N ALA A 58 7.68 -6.82 -6.35
CA ALA A 58 8.18 -6.76 -4.98
C ALA A 58 8.93 -5.45 -4.70
N GLN A 59 9.65 -4.90 -5.67
CA GLN A 59 10.29 -3.60 -5.54
C GLN A 59 9.24 -2.49 -5.47
N ALA A 60 8.24 -2.51 -6.37
CA ALA A 60 7.11 -1.57 -6.31
C ALA A 60 6.34 -1.66 -4.98
N ALA A 61 6.18 -2.85 -4.40
CA ALA A 61 5.60 -3.02 -3.08
C ALA A 61 6.40 -2.27 -1.99
N ARG A 62 7.73 -2.35 -2.03
CA ARG A 62 8.62 -1.67 -1.08
C ARG A 62 8.60 -0.16 -1.26
N ASP A 63 8.63 0.31 -2.49
CA ASP A 63 8.54 1.73 -2.82
C ASP A 63 7.20 2.33 -2.35
N VAL A 64 6.08 1.59 -2.51
CA VAL A 64 4.76 2.04 -2.03
C VAL A 64 4.64 1.95 -0.50
N ALA A 65 5.10 0.87 0.12
CA ALA A 65 5.00 0.71 1.57
C ALA A 65 5.96 1.63 2.34
N GLY A 66 6.99 2.19 1.68
CA GLY A 66 8.07 2.95 2.30
C GLY A 66 8.84 2.16 3.38
N SER A 67 8.60 0.85 3.49
CA SER A 67 9.03 0.00 4.58
C SER A 67 9.18 -1.45 4.13
N ILE A 68 10.04 -2.17 4.83
CA ILE A 68 10.17 -3.64 4.73
C ILE A 68 8.98 -4.37 5.39
N ASN A 69 8.18 -3.67 6.19
CA ASN A 69 7.04 -4.24 6.91
C ASN A 69 5.73 -4.04 6.12
N TYR A 70 5.57 -4.84 5.06
CA TYR A 70 4.30 -5.02 4.37
C TYR A 70 3.92 -6.50 4.36
N ARG A 71 2.62 -6.79 4.32
CA ARG A 71 2.07 -8.12 4.16
C ARG A 71 1.46 -8.25 2.77
N THR A 72 1.90 -9.23 2.00
CA THR A 72 1.23 -9.57 0.74
C THR A 72 -0.08 -10.30 1.05
N ILE A 73 -1.20 -9.72 0.63
CA ILE A 73 -2.55 -10.33 0.75
C ILE A 73 -2.82 -11.23 -0.45
N ARG A 74 -2.47 -10.76 -1.65
CA ARG A 74 -2.75 -11.46 -2.91
C ARG A 74 -1.59 -11.27 -3.85
N LYS A 75 -1.24 -12.32 -4.58
CA LYS A 75 -0.24 -12.29 -5.65
C LYS A 75 -0.79 -13.08 -6.83
N ASN A 76 -0.76 -12.47 -8.02
CA ASN A 76 -1.11 -13.13 -9.26
C ASN A 76 -0.04 -12.83 -10.30
N THR A 77 0.51 -13.88 -10.90
CA THR A 77 1.55 -13.74 -11.93
C THR A 77 1.03 -14.39 -13.21
N THR A 78 0.85 -13.57 -14.24
CA THR A 78 0.32 -13.99 -15.54
C THR A 78 1.25 -13.56 -16.64
N GLY A 79 1.49 -14.43 -17.61
CA GLY A 79 2.40 -14.14 -18.70
C GLY A 79 2.63 -15.35 -19.58
N SER A 80 3.18 -15.09 -20.76
CA SER A 80 3.62 -16.13 -21.68
C SER A 80 4.82 -15.63 -22.48
N GLY A 81 5.73 -16.55 -22.84
CA GLY A 81 6.96 -16.21 -23.54
C GLY A 81 7.79 -15.15 -22.81
N GLU A 82 8.08 -14.05 -23.51
CA GLU A 82 8.86 -12.91 -23.01
C GLU A 82 8.01 -11.79 -22.37
N SER A 83 6.73 -12.04 -22.07
CA SER A 83 5.85 -11.04 -21.46
C SER A 83 5.20 -11.58 -20.20
N TRP A 84 5.66 -11.09 -19.06
CA TRP A 84 5.16 -11.45 -17.74
C TRP A 84 4.74 -10.22 -16.96
N THR A 85 3.60 -10.34 -16.27
CA THR A 85 3.07 -9.34 -15.35
C THR A 85 2.81 -10.03 -14.01
N CYS A 86 3.30 -9.44 -12.93
CA CYS A 86 3.00 -9.83 -11.57
C CYS A 86 2.24 -8.70 -10.89
N SER A 87 1.03 -8.97 -10.41
CA SER A 87 0.24 -8.04 -9.61
C SER A 87 0.20 -8.53 -8.17
N MET A 88 0.45 -7.64 -7.22
CA MET A 88 0.40 -7.92 -5.79
C MET A 88 -0.51 -6.92 -5.10
N THR A 89 -1.34 -7.39 -4.19
CA THR A 89 -2.03 -6.55 -3.22
C THR A 89 -1.28 -6.68 -1.90
N ILE A 90 -0.79 -5.55 -1.39
CA ILE A 90 -0.05 -5.45 -0.15
C ILE A 90 -0.86 -4.67 0.89
N GLU A 91 -0.67 -5.02 2.15
CA GLU A 91 -1.13 -4.27 3.31
C GLU A 91 0.08 -3.76 4.07
N TYR A 92 0.14 -2.47 4.35
CA TYR A 92 1.21 -1.85 5.11
C TYR A 92 0.64 -0.83 6.09
N THR A 93 1.44 -0.49 7.09
CA THR A 93 1.08 0.50 8.10
C THR A 93 1.76 1.81 7.77
N GLU A 94 0.99 2.84 7.43
CA GLU A 94 1.51 4.21 7.31
C GLU A 94 1.83 4.74 8.72
N LYS A 95 3.06 5.23 8.92
CA LYS A 95 3.49 5.86 10.17
C LYS A 95 3.37 7.38 10.08
#